data_AF-K2RPZ1-F1
#
_entry.id   AF-K2RPZ1-F1
#
_cell.length_a   1.000
_cell.length_b   1.000
_cell.length_c   1.000
_cell.angle_alpha   90.00
_cell.angle_beta   90.00
_cell.angle_gamma   90.00
#
_symmetry.space_group_name_H-M   'P 1'
#
loop_
_entity.id
_entity.type
_entity.pdbx_description
1 polymer ?
#
loop_
_entity_poly.entity_id
_entity_poly.type
_entity_poly.pdbx_seq_one_letter_code
_entity_poly.pdbx_strand_id
1 'polypeptide(L)'
;MMTERRNLIKLREQLQDFRAKARHTEVELVAELRRSVINARQNNPAALYELYQEHEEAQDKIGVLEENYASREMEYDLTECKFHREESDFYSSLIEDLCDIGIVPLTPISYRPAPSRPATPPDSWFTSASFALFDQECITNELETSDVEQDNVSSEDADSYMGRLRRVIKDAETLEHRKMPVERRASDPATSTELQRHDQSKRQPRPSSETELAQLRPKFPTRRGQISQWILESLKESSLQKALAKSQLSSQDIDDREWWKLLKKSWGENDEPAQSEMSDVCYLNENETKEQEGNVRTK
;
A
#
# COMPACT_ATOMS: atom_id res chain seq x y z
N MET A 1 -0.26 26.53 -7.58
CA MET A 1 0.42 25.23 -7.66
C MET A 1 1.73 25.14 -6.85
N MET A 2 2.85 25.80 -7.22
CA MET A 2 4.12 25.62 -6.48
C MET A 2 4.07 26.08 -5.01
N THR A 3 3.26 27.10 -4.72
CA THR A 3 3.00 27.58 -3.35
C THR A 3 2.18 26.56 -2.54
N GLU A 4 1.13 25.98 -3.12
CA GLU A 4 0.29 24.96 -2.49
C GLU A 4 1.09 23.70 -2.17
N ARG A 5 1.94 23.26 -3.10
CA ARG A 5 2.83 22.12 -2.88
C ARG A 5 3.80 22.35 -1.71
N ARG A 6 4.37 23.56 -1.61
CA ARG A 6 5.21 23.93 -0.44
C ARG A 6 4.40 23.92 0.85
N ASN A 7 3.16 24.38 0.82
CA ASN A 7 2.28 24.38 1.99
C ASN A 7 1.94 22.96 2.46
N LEU A 8 1.69 22.02 1.53
CA LEU A 8 1.48 20.60 1.85
C LEU A 8 2.73 19.96 2.48
N ILE A 9 3.92 20.28 1.96
CA ILE A 9 5.19 19.80 2.53
C ILE A 9 5.33 20.28 3.97
N LYS A 10 5.13 21.58 4.22
CA LYS A 10 5.18 22.15 5.59
C LYS A 10 4.17 21.49 6.53
N LEU A 11 2.95 21.23 6.06
CA LEU A 11 1.91 20.58 6.86
C LEU A 11 2.28 19.13 7.19
N ARG A 12 2.89 18.42 6.24
CA ARG A 12 3.41 17.07 6.45
C ARG A 12 4.55 17.03 7.47
N GLU A 13 5.47 17.98 7.41
CA GLU A 13 6.55 18.13 8.39
C GLU A 13 5.97 18.36 9.80
N GLN A 14 5.03 19.29 9.94
CA GLN A 14 4.33 19.52 11.20
C GLN A 14 3.66 18.25 11.73
N LEU A 15 2.96 17.50 10.88
CA LEU A 15 2.33 16.24 11.26
C LEU A 15 3.36 15.21 11.77
N GLN A 16 4.53 15.14 11.16
CA GLN A 16 5.61 14.26 11.61
C GLN A 16 6.13 14.66 12.99
N ASP A 17 6.31 15.96 13.24
CA ASP A 17 6.76 16.48 14.54
C ASP A 17 5.74 16.16 15.65
N PHE A 18 4.43 16.34 15.37
CA PHE A 18 3.37 15.99 16.33
C PHE A 18 3.31 14.49 16.61
N ARG A 19 3.47 13.64 15.59
CA ARG A 19 3.56 12.19 15.77
C ARG A 19 4.76 11.78 16.59
N ALA A 20 5.91 12.44 16.41
CA ALA A 20 7.09 12.19 17.23
C ALA A 20 6.83 12.58 18.69
N LYS A 21 6.18 13.74 18.94
CA LYS A 21 5.79 14.17 20.28
C LYS A 21 4.81 13.19 20.95
N ALA A 22 3.76 12.76 20.26
CA ALA A 22 2.78 11.82 20.82
C ALA A 22 3.40 10.44 21.17
N ARG A 23 4.35 9.95 20.35
CA ARG A 23 5.12 8.74 20.68
C ARG A 23 6.00 8.93 21.90
N HIS A 24 6.57 10.12 22.08
CA HIS A 24 7.37 10.41 23.27
C HIS A 24 6.51 10.37 24.54
N THR A 25 5.35 11.04 24.53
CA THR A 25 4.43 11.04 25.68
C THR A 25 3.86 9.65 25.95
N GLU A 26 3.61 8.83 24.93
CA GLU A 26 3.24 7.43 25.08
C GLU A 26 4.31 6.62 25.83
N VAL A 27 5.58 6.79 25.45
CA VAL A 27 6.70 6.10 26.11
C VAL A 27 6.82 6.54 27.57
N GLU A 28 6.67 7.83 27.86
CA GLU A 28 6.68 8.35 29.24
C GLU A 28 5.52 7.80 30.07
N LEU A 29 4.31 7.77 29.50
CA LEU A 29 3.12 7.19 30.12
C LEU A 29 3.35 5.71 30.47
N VAL A 30 3.87 4.92 29.53
CA VAL A 30 4.16 3.49 29.76
C VAL A 30 5.26 3.31 30.80
N ALA A 31 6.27 4.18 30.81
CA ALA A 31 7.34 4.14 31.80
C ALA A 31 6.82 4.45 33.22
N GLU A 32 5.97 5.46 33.38
CA GLU A 32 5.33 5.79 34.65
C GLU A 32 4.36 4.69 35.11
N LEU A 33 3.56 4.14 34.20
CA LEU A 33 2.71 3.00 34.49
C LEU A 33 3.54 1.84 35.04
N ARG A 34 4.67 1.53 34.39
CA ARG A 34 5.61 0.50 34.87
C ARG A 34 6.20 0.83 36.25
N ARG A 35 6.59 2.09 36.50
CA ARG A 35 7.07 2.53 37.83
C ARG A 35 6.01 2.34 38.90
N SER A 36 4.75 2.67 38.61
CA SER A 36 3.63 2.50 39.55
C SER A 36 3.31 1.04 39.88
N VAL A 37 3.50 0.14 38.91
CA VAL A 37 3.31 -1.31 39.14
C VAL A 37 4.44 -1.88 40.00
N ILE A 38 5.69 -1.45 39.78
CA ILE A 38 6.85 -1.93 40.54
C ILE A 38 6.88 -1.34 41.95
N ASN A 39 6.57 -0.04 42.10
CA ASN A 39 6.69 0.71 43.34
C ASN A 39 5.33 0.97 44.00
N ALA A 40 4.49 -0.07 44.13
CA ALA A 40 3.10 0.03 44.58
C ALA A 40 2.84 0.79 45.91
N ARG A 41 3.87 1.02 46.73
CA ARG A 41 3.79 1.84 47.96
C ARG A 41 3.82 3.35 47.73
N GLN A 42 4.33 3.83 46.60
CA GLN A 42 4.51 5.25 46.27
C GLN A 42 3.89 5.58 44.92
N ASN A 43 2.67 5.10 44.68
CA ASN A 43 1.96 5.43 43.47
C ASN A 43 1.52 6.89 43.52
N ASN A 44 1.96 7.67 42.54
CA ASN A 44 1.45 9.01 42.29
C ASN A 44 0.43 8.94 41.13
N PRO A 45 -0.85 8.63 41.40
CA PRO A 45 -1.85 8.51 40.34
C PRO A 45 -2.06 9.84 39.60
N ALA A 46 -1.85 10.98 40.25
CA ALA A 46 -2.03 12.29 39.64
C ALA A 46 -1.08 12.50 38.44
N ALA A 47 0.21 12.18 38.61
CA ALA A 47 1.19 12.28 37.53
C ALA A 47 0.86 11.36 36.34
N LEU A 48 0.31 10.17 36.62
CA LEU A 48 -0.12 9.24 35.57
C LEU A 48 -1.33 9.78 34.78
N TYR A 49 -2.30 10.37 35.48
CA TYR A 49 -3.46 11.00 34.84
C TYR A 49 -3.07 12.22 34.00
N GLU A 50 -2.13 13.04 34.47
CA GLU A 50 -1.60 14.18 33.72
C GLU A 50 -0.93 13.72 32.41
N LEU A 51 -0.07 12.70 32.45
CA LEU A 51 0.55 12.13 31.25
C LEU A 51 -0.47 11.51 30.29
N TYR A 52 -1.50 10.84 30.83
CA TYR A 52 -2.56 10.27 30.02
C TYR A 52 -3.34 11.37 29.29
N GLN A 53 -3.71 12.44 29.99
CA GLN A 53 -4.42 13.57 29.40
C GLN A 53 -3.55 14.27 28.34
N GLU A 54 -2.25 14.47 28.60
CA GLU A 54 -1.34 15.03 27.60
C GLU A 54 -1.25 14.14 26.34
N HIS A 55 -1.22 12.82 26.51
CA HIS A 55 -1.22 11.89 25.40
C HIS A 55 -2.53 11.94 24.59
N GLU A 56 -3.68 12.00 25.25
CA GLU A 56 -5.00 12.13 24.62
C GLU A 56 -5.09 13.43 23.81
N GLU A 57 -4.71 14.56 24.41
CA GLU A 57 -4.67 15.85 23.71
C GLU A 57 -3.71 15.85 22.50
N ALA A 58 -2.61 15.10 22.58
CA ALA A 58 -1.68 14.95 21.47
C ALA A 58 -2.29 14.12 20.32
N GLN A 59 -3.03 13.06 20.63
CA GLN A 59 -3.74 12.24 19.64
C GLN A 59 -4.86 13.02 18.95
N ASP A 60 -5.65 13.79 19.71
CA ASP A 60 -6.69 14.65 19.14
C ASP A 60 -6.11 15.69 18.16
N LYS A 61 -4.98 16.32 18.54
CA LYS A 61 -4.26 17.25 17.66
C LYS A 61 -3.76 16.57 16.39
N ILE A 62 -3.27 15.34 16.47
CA ILE A 62 -2.87 14.55 15.28
C ILE A 62 -4.09 14.32 14.40
N GLY A 63 -5.22 13.88 14.95
CA GLY A 63 -6.45 13.63 14.19
C GLY A 63 -6.89 14.85 13.39
N VAL A 64 -6.95 16.03 14.02
CA VAL A 64 -7.31 17.29 13.35
C VAL A 64 -6.31 17.65 12.24
N LEU A 65 -5.01 17.46 12.47
CA LEU A 65 -3.99 17.75 11.45
C LEU A 65 -4.03 16.76 10.28
N GLU A 66 -4.34 15.49 10.52
CA GLU A 66 -4.50 14.48 9.46
C GLU A 66 -5.69 14.78 8.56
N GLU A 67 -6.84 15.16 9.14
CA GLU A 67 -8.02 15.56 8.39
C GLU A 67 -7.78 16.83 7.57
N ASN A 68 -7.09 17.83 8.16
CA ASN A 68 -6.69 19.04 7.46
C ASN A 68 -5.71 18.76 6.31
N TYR A 69 -4.75 17.84 6.52
CA TYR A 69 -3.81 17.43 5.49
C TYR A 69 -4.53 16.73 4.33
N ALA A 70 -5.37 15.74 4.62
CA ALA A 70 -6.12 15.00 3.60
C ALA A 70 -7.04 15.93 2.80
N SER A 71 -7.71 16.87 3.46
CA SER A 71 -8.58 17.85 2.80
C SER A 71 -7.81 18.74 1.82
N ARG A 72 -6.62 19.23 2.22
CA ARG A 72 -5.76 20.06 1.37
C ARG A 72 -5.09 19.28 0.25
N GLU A 73 -4.72 18.03 0.48
CA GLU A 73 -4.15 17.15 -0.54
C GLU A 73 -5.18 16.89 -1.63
N MET A 74 -6.42 16.58 -1.26
CA MET A 74 -7.52 16.45 -2.22
C MET A 74 -7.78 17.74 -3.01
N GLU A 75 -7.74 18.91 -2.35
CA GLU A 75 -7.89 20.19 -3.04
C GLU A 75 -6.76 20.44 -4.05
N TYR A 76 -5.52 20.13 -3.68
CA TYR A 76 -4.37 20.21 -4.58
C TYR A 76 -4.51 19.26 -5.78
N ASP A 77 -4.93 18.01 -5.56
CA ASP A 77 -5.10 17.04 -6.64
C ASP A 77 -6.16 17.51 -7.65
N LEU A 78 -7.24 18.13 -7.16
CA LEU A 78 -8.29 18.71 -8.01
C LEU A 78 -7.77 19.90 -8.84
N THR A 79 -6.98 20.80 -8.23
CA THR A 79 -6.42 21.94 -8.95
C THR A 79 -5.35 21.52 -9.96
N GLU A 80 -4.54 20.50 -9.64
CA GLU A 80 -3.56 19.92 -10.54
C GLU A 80 -4.24 19.21 -11.73
N CYS A 81 -5.30 18.42 -11.48
CA CYS A 81 -6.11 17.82 -12.54
C CYS A 81 -6.74 18.88 -13.46
N LYS A 82 -7.25 19.97 -12.88
CA LYS A 82 -7.82 21.08 -13.64
C LYS A 82 -6.75 21.76 -14.51
N PHE A 83 -5.57 22.02 -13.94
CA PHE A 83 -4.45 22.60 -14.66
C PHE A 83 -4.03 21.71 -15.84
N HIS A 84 -3.88 20.40 -15.65
CA HIS A 84 -3.52 19.49 -16.73
C HIS A 84 -4.57 19.42 -17.84
N ARG A 85 -5.86 19.55 -17.49
CA ARG A 85 -6.92 19.65 -18.49
C ARG A 85 -6.78 20.95 -19.31
N GLU A 86 -6.62 22.08 -18.64
CA GLU A 86 -6.45 23.39 -19.30
C GLU A 86 -5.18 23.42 -20.16
N GLU A 87 -4.09 22.83 -19.68
CA GLU A 87 -2.84 22.67 -20.41
C GLU A 87 -3.03 21.79 -21.66
N SER A 88 -3.72 20.66 -21.52
CA SER A 88 -4.04 19.77 -22.64
C SER A 88 -4.93 20.47 -23.69
N ASP A 89 -5.92 21.23 -23.25
CA ASP A 89 -6.82 21.98 -24.13
C ASP A 89 -6.04 23.08 -24.88
N PHE A 90 -5.13 23.77 -24.19
CA PHE A 90 -4.24 24.76 -24.79
C PHE A 90 -3.34 24.15 -25.87
N TYR A 91 -2.66 23.03 -25.59
CA TYR A 91 -1.82 22.37 -26.59
C TYR A 91 -2.64 21.83 -27.77
N SER A 92 -3.85 21.34 -27.51
CA SER A 92 -4.75 20.88 -28.58
C SER A 92 -5.12 22.03 -29.52
N SER A 93 -5.54 23.17 -28.96
CA SER A 93 -5.82 24.40 -29.73
C SER A 93 -4.59 24.90 -30.49
N LEU A 94 -3.41 24.89 -29.85
CA LEU A 94 -2.16 25.30 -30.50
C LEU A 94 -1.79 24.38 -31.67
N ILE A 95 -2.02 23.08 -31.54
CA ILE A 95 -1.78 22.11 -32.62
C ILE A 95 -2.73 22.36 -33.80
N GLU A 96 -4.00 22.63 -33.52
CA GLU A 96 -5.00 22.99 -34.55
C GLU A 96 -4.55 24.25 -35.30
N ASP A 97 -4.18 25.32 -34.58
CA ASP A 97 -3.70 26.57 -35.17
C ASP A 97 -2.45 26.38 -36.05
N LEU A 98 -1.50 25.53 -35.61
CA LEU A 98 -0.30 25.21 -36.38
C LEU A 98 -0.64 24.45 -37.66
N CYS A 99 -1.61 23.53 -37.61
CA CYS A 99 -2.08 22.80 -38.78
C CYS A 99 -2.73 23.74 -39.80
N ASP A 100 -3.50 24.73 -39.34
CA ASP A 100 -4.14 25.74 -40.20
C ASP A 100 -3.11 26.63 -40.93
N ILE A 101 -1.95 26.88 -40.32
CA ILE A 101 -0.83 27.62 -40.93
C ILE A 101 -0.02 26.71 -41.89
N GLY A 102 -0.33 25.42 -41.97
CA GLY A 102 0.42 24.44 -42.77
C GLY A 102 1.73 23.99 -42.12
N ILE A 103 1.93 24.31 -40.84
CA ILE A 103 3.02 23.76 -40.04
C ILE A 103 2.53 22.40 -39.54
N VAL A 104 2.85 21.35 -40.30
CA VAL A 104 2.60 19.98 -39.84
C VAL A 104 3.48 19.77 -38.60
N PRO A 105 2.90 19.59 -37.40
CA PRO A 105 3.70 19.26 -36.23
C PRO A 105 4.50 18.02 -36.57
N LEU A 106 5.82 18.05 -36.32
CA LEU A 106 6.67 16.87 -36.46
C LEU A 106 6.04 15.81 -35.58
N THR A 107 5.30 14.88 -36.19
CA THR A 107 4.73 13.72 -35.48
C THR A 107 5.88 13.18 -34.64
N PRO A 108 5.69 13.03 -33.32
CA PRO A 108 6.78 12.68 -32.40
C PRO A 108 7.54 11.56 -33.07
N ILE A 109 8.79 11.86 -33.46
CA ILE A 109 9.61 11.04 -34.38
C ILE A 109 9.28 9.62 -33.99
N SER A 110 8.53 8.91 -34.85
CA SER A 110 8.14 7.54 -34.60
C SER A 110 9.43 6.91 -34.14
N TYR A 111 9.51 6.55 -32.86
CA TYR A 111 10.73 6.09 -32.23
C TYR A 111 11.03 4.81 -32.98
N ARG A 112 11.75 4.93 -34.09
CA ARG A 112 12.26 3.82 -34.84
C ARG A 112 13.22 3.26 -33.81
N PRO A 113 12.90 2.11 -33.19
CA PRO A 113 13.74 1.57 -32.14
C PRO A 113 15.13 1.55 -32.73
N ALA A 114 16.07 2.23 -32.07
CA ALA A 114 17.42 2.37 -32.57
C ALA A 114 17.87 0.99 -33.04
N PRO A 115 18.42 0.85 -34.27
CA PRO A 115 18.85 -0.45 -34.77
C PRO A 115 19.64 -1.11 -33.66
N SER A 116 19.13 -2.27 -33.20
CA SER A 116 19.54 -2.96 -32.00
C SER A 116 21.05 -2.84 -31.86
N ARG A 117 21.50 -2.04 -30.87
CA ARG A 117 22.91 -1.89 -30.57
C ARG A 117 23.45 -3.32 -30.45
N PRO A 118 24.49 -3.71 -31.20
CA PRO A 118 25.00 -5.07 -31.17
C PRO A 118 25.25 -5.41 -29.70
N ALA A 119 24.70 -6.56 -29.27
CA ALA A 119 24.73 -7.01 -27.89
C ALA A 119 26.16 -6.84 -27.35
N THR A 120 26.36 -5.82 -26.51
CA THR A 120 27.58 -5.71 -25.73
C THR A 120 27.66 -6.99 -24.90
N PRO A 121 28.74 -7.78 -25.04
CA PRO A 121 28.87 -9.04 -24.34
C PRO A 121 28.74 -8.84 -22.82
N PRO A 122 28.16 -9.82 -22.11
CA PRO A 122 27.79 -9.72 -20.69
C PRO A 122 29.00 -9.86 -19.75
N ASP A 123 30.13 -9.27 -20.09
CA ASP A 123 31.32 -9.29 -19.26
C ASP A 123 31.89 -7.88 -19.16
N SER A 124 32.06 -7.40 -17.92
CA SER A 124 33.32 -6.79 -17.45
C SER A 124 33.27 -5.48 -16.67
N TRP A 125 32.20 -5.04 -15.98
CA TRP A 125 32.44 -4.01 -14.96
C TRP A 125 31.39 -3.93 -13.85
N PHE A 126 31.61 -4.83 -12.90
CA PHE A 126 31.55 -4.54 -11.47
C PHE A 126 32.51 -3.36 -11.16
N THR A 127 32.19 -2.15 -11.61
CA THR A 127 32.81 -0.95 -11.07
C THR A 127 31.86 -0.46 -10.01
N SER A 128 32.17 -0.85 -8.78
CA SER A 128 31.73 -0.20 -7.55
C SER A 128 32.05 1.29 -7.64
N ALA A 129 31.19 2.05 -8.30
CA ALA A 129 31.18 3.51 -8.19
C ALA A 129 30.53 3.82 -6.86
N SER A 130 31.38 3.83 -5.83
CA SER A 130 31.36 4.71 -4.68
C SER A 130 30.04 5.46 -4.48
N PHE A 131 29.20 4.87 -3.65
CA PHE A 131 28.27 5.60 -2.78
C PHE A 131 29.11 6.39 -1.77
N ALA A 132 29.78 7.45 -2.24
CA ALA A 132 30.60 8.33 -1.42
C ALA A 132 29.97 9.72 -1.42
N LEU A 133 29.66 10.17 -0.21
CA LEU A 133 29.39 11.56 0.18
C LEU A 133 28.32 12.28 -0.65
N PHE A 134 27.06 12.08 -0.27
CA PHE A 134 26.17 13.24 -0.22
C PHE A 134 26.35 13.83 1.19
N ASP A 135 27.29 14.75 1.30
CA ASP A 135 27.50 15.52 2.51
C ASP A 135 26.23 16.25 2.87
N GLN A 136 25.84 16.00 4.10
CA GLN A 136 24.78 16.65 4.84
C GLN A 136 25.24 18.07 5.15
N GLU A 137 25.15 18.97 4.17
CA GLU A 137 25.18 20.40 4.47
C GLU A 137 23.87 20.76 5.17
N CYS A 138 24.00 20.92 6.49
CA CYS A 138 23.07 21.61 7.36
C CYS A 138 22.69 22.95 6.74
N ILE A 139 21.52 23.02 6.11
CA ILE A 139 20.85 24.29 5.84
C ILE A 139 20.35 24.80 7.19
N THR A 140 21.18 25.57 7.89
CA THR A 140 20.73 26.51 8.92
C THR A 140 19.99 27.63 8.21
N ASN A 141 18.70 27.43 7.94
CA ASN A 141 17.83 28.56 7.65
C ASN A 141 17.55 29.25 8.98
N GLU A 142 18.29 30.34 9.21
CA GLU A 142 17.92 31.36 10.18
C GLU A 142 16.46 31.74 9.92
N LEU A 143 15.63 31.49 10.92
CA LEU A 143 14.23 31.86 10.97
C LEU A 143 14.16 33.38 11.17
N GLU A 144 14.44 34.15 10.13
CA GLU A 144 13.98 35.53 10.04
C GLU A 144 12.46 35.49 9.87
N THR A 145 11.76 35.70 10.98
CA THR A 145 10.33 36.02 11.02
C THR A 145 10.16 37.39 10.38
N SER A 146 10.01 37.43 9.06
CA SER A 146 9.51 38.62 8.37
C SER A 146 8.03 38.78 8.70
N ASP A 147 7.67 39.90 9.31
CA ASP A 147 6.31 40.37 9.50
C ASP A 147 5.58 40.37 8.14
N VAL A 148 4.74 39.36 7.91
CA VAL A 148 3.83 39.32 6.77
C VAL A 148 2.65 40.22 7.14
N GLU A 149 2.63 41.40 6.52
CA GLU A 149 1.44 42.23 6.43
C GLU A 149 0.28 41.37 5.91
N GLN A 150 -0.73 41.20 6.77
CA GLN A 150 -1.98 40.56 6.42
C GLN A 150 -2.73 41.50 5.47
N ASP A 151 -2.53 41.30 4.18
CA ASP A 151 -3.44 41.84 3.18
C ASP A 151 -4.83 41.22 3.40
N ASN A 152 -5.75 42.07 3.86
CA ASN A 152 -7.17 41.78 3.97
C ASN A 152 -7.73 41.43 2.59
N VAL A 153 -7.67 40.14 2.23
CA VAL A 153 -8.44 39.59 1.12
C VAL A 153 -9.92 39.73 1.49
N SER A 154 -10.63 40.54 0.71
CA SER A 154 -12.04 40.85 0.89
C SER A 154 -12.85 39.56 1.04
N SER A 155 -13.50 39.43 2.21
CA SER A 155 -14.25 38.26 2.69
C SER A 155 -15.51 37.92 1.87
N GLU A 156 -15.81 38.64 0.79
CA GLU A 156 -17.10 38.53 0.10
C GLU A 156 -17.21 37.34 -0.86
N ASP A 157 -16.09 36.73 -1.29
CA ASP A 157 -16.11 35.57 -2.20
C ASP A 157 -16.07 34.20 -1.50
N ALA A 158 -15.66 34.13 -0.24
CA ALA A 158 -15.61 32.86 0.52
C ALA A 158 -17.01 32.34 0.88
N ASP A 159 -17.97 33.23 1.10
CA ASP A 159 -19.36 32.85 1.43
C ASP A 159 -20.11 32.26 0.22
N SER A 160 -19.73 32.64 -0.99
CA SER A 160 -20.31 32.11 -2.24
C SER A 160 -19.92 30.65 -2.48
N TYR A 161 -18.68 30.28 -2.11
CA TYR A 161 -18.18 28.91 -2.25
C TYR A 161 -18.79 27.97 -1.18
N MET A 162 -18.85 28.41 0.08
CA MET A 162 -19.47 27.63 1.16
C MET A 162 -21.00 27.48 0.99
N GLY A 163 -21.66 28.41 0.29
CA GLY A 163 -23.06 28.30 -0.09
C GLY A 163 -23.35 27.26 -1.19
N ARG A 164 -22.35 26.87 -1.98
CA ARG A 164 -22.47 25.83 -3.02
C ARG A 164 -22.27 24.44 -2.44
N LEU A 165 -21.29 24.25 -1.54
CA LEU A 165 -21.08 22.99 -0.81
C LEU A 165 -22.26 22.63 0.10
N ARG A 166 -22.90 23.61 0.77
CA ARG A 166 -24.11 23.37 1.58
C ARG A 166 -25.33 22.90 0.77
N ARG A 167 -25.40 23.19 -0.53
CA ARG A 167 -26.47 22.69 -1.40
C ARG A 167 -26.27 21.21 -1.76
N VAL A 168 -25.03 20.81 -2.05
CA VAL A 168 -24.71 19.41 -2.36
C VAL A 168 -24.93 18.49 -1.14
N ILE A 169 -24.65 18.97 0.08
CA ILE A 169 -24.90 18.20 1.30
C ILE A 169 -26.41 18.06 1.59
N LYS A 170 -27.22 19.10 1.35
CA LYS A 170 -28.68 19.02 1.50
C LYS A 170 -29.34 18.05 0.50
N ASP A 171 -28.79 17.93 -0.70
CA ASP A 171 -29.31 16.98 -1.69
C ASP A 171 -28.96 15.52 -1.30
N ALA A 172 -27.84 15.29 -0.60
CA ALA A 172 -27.49 13.99 -0.03
C ALA A 172 -28.39 13.59 1.16
N GLU A 173 -28.83 14.54 1.99
CA GLU A 173 -29.77 14.29 3.10
C GLU A 173 -31.18 13.87 2.64
N THR A 174 -31.59 14.23 1.42
CA THR A 174 -32.91 13.81 0.90
C THR A 174 -32.97 12.36 0.40
N LEU A 175 -31.83 11.66 0.31
CA LEU A 175 -31.78 10.22 -0.03
C LEU A 175 -31.86 9.29 1.19
N GLU A 176 -31.86 9.82 2.42
CA GLU A 176 -31.88 9.07 3.69
C GLU A 176 -33.30 8.71 4.19
N HIS A 177 -34.37 9.02 3.45
CA HIS A 177 -35.72 8.53 3.78
C HIS A 177 -35.99 7.07 3.36
N ARG A 178 -34.92 6.28 3.18
CA ARG A 178 -35.00 4.82 3.14
C ARG A 178 -35.08 4.32 4.59
N LYS A 179 -36.32 4.17 5.10
CA LYS A 179 -36.71 3.59 6.40
C LYS A 179 -35.63 2.66 6.99
N MET A 180 -34.75 3.23 7.79
CA MET A 180 -33.84 2.45 8.63
C MET A 180 -34.68 1.81 9.75
N PRO A 181 -34.47 0.52 10.05
CA PRO A 181 -35.16 -0.15 11.14
C PRO A 181 -34.86 0.56 12.46
N VAL A 182 -35.93 0.87 13.19
CA VAL A 182 -35.94 1.56 14.49
C VAL A 182 -34.85 1.02 15.41
N GLU A 183 -33.88 1.87 15.74
CA GLU A 183 -32.86 1.62 16.76
C GLU A 183 -33.52 1.32 18.10
N ARG A 184 -33.20 0.15 18.65
CA ARG A 184 -33.53 -0.23 20.03
C ARG A 184 -32.74 0.65 20.99
N ARG A 185 -33.43 1.20 21.99
CA ARG A 185 -32.77 1.99 23.05
C ARG A 185 -31.85 1.09 23.87
N ALA A 186 -30.72 1.63 24.32
CA ALA A 186 -29.71 0.95 25.14
C ALA A 186 -30.22 0.40 26.49
N SER A 187 -31.50 0.61 26.82
CA SER A 187 -32.17 0.10 28.01
C SER A 187 -33.09 -1.10 27.75
N ASP A 188 -33.19 -1.60 26.51
CA ASP A 188 -34.00 -2.79 26.24
C ASP A 188 -33.31 -4.07 26.78
N PRO A 189 -33.94 -4.81 27.71
CA PRO A 189 -33.38 -6.05 28.22
C PRO A 189 -33.27 -7.08 27.09
N ALA A 190 -32.05 -7.57 26.86
CA ALA A 190 -31.73 -8.52 25.80
C ALA A 190 -32.70 -9.71 25.85
N THR A 191 -33.66 -9.73 24.92
CA THR A 191 -34.55 -10.86 24.73
C THR A 191 -33.69 -11.98 24.16
N SER A 192 -33.38 -12.95 25.02
CA SER A 192 -32.52 -14.10 24.77
C SER A 192 -33.07 -14.90 23.58
N THR A 193 -32.64 -14.51 22.38
CA THR A 193 -32.92 -15.24 21.16
C THR A 193 -31.78 -16.23 21.03
N GLU A 194 -31.98 -17.36 21.69
CA GLU A 194 -31.48 -18.70 21.36
C GLU A 194 -30.42 -18.70 20.25
N LEU A 195 -29.18 -18.42 20.69
CA LEU A 195 -27.97 -18.61 19.90
C LEU A 195 -27.94 -20.07 19.48
N GLN A 196 -28.33 -20.30 18.23
CA GLN A 196 -28.07 -21.52 17.49
C GLN A 196 -26.61 -21.90 17.75
N ARG A 197 -26.46 -23.05 18.43
CA ARG A 197 -25.21 -23.78 18.61
C ARG A 197 -24.66 -24.10 17.22
N HIS A 198 -23.95 -23.16 16.62
CA HIS A 198 -23.07 -23.46 15.53
C HIS A 198 -22.01 -24.44 16.07
N ASP A 199 -21.91 -25.54 15.34
CA ASP A 199 -21.08 -26.69 15.56
C ASP A 199 -19.84 -26.41 16.40
N GLN A 200 -19.62 -27.31 17.36
CA GLN A 200 -18.31 -27.56 17.95
C GLN A 200 -17.38 -28.04 16.84
N SER A 201 -16.92 -27.10 16.01
CA SER A 201 -15.76 -27.23 15.15
C SER A 201 -14.68 -27.83 16.03
N LYS A 202 -14.37 -29.10 15.74
CA LYS A 202 -13.31 -29.89 16.37
C LYS A 202 -12.14 -28.95 16.64
N ARG A 203 -11.97 -28.57 17.90
CA ARG A 203 -10.88 -27.69 18.31
C ARG A 203 -9.62 -28.41 17.89
N GLN A 204 -8.96 -27.93 16.83
CA GLN A 204 -7.71 -28.53 16.42
C GLN A 204 -6.77 -28.47 17.62
N PRO A 205 -6.14 -29.59 17.99
CA PRO A 205 -5.22 -29.63 19.11
C PRO A 205 -4.16 -28.57 18.88
N ARG A 206 -3.82 -27.82 19.94
CA ARG A 206 -2.76 -26.82 19.85
C ARG A 206 -1.46 -27.55 19.49
N PRO A 207 -0.68 -27.06 18.51
CA PRO A 207 0.61 -27.63 18.17
C PRO A 207 1.48 -27.68 19.42
N SER A 208 2.06 -28.84 19.68
CA SER A 208 2.81 -29.14 20.90
C SER A 208 4.33 -29.04 20.69
N SER A 209 4.76 -28.90 19.44
CA SER A 209 6.17 -28.77 19.05
C SER A 209 6.40 -27.58 18.13
N GLU A 210 7.62 -27.04 18.17
CA GLU A 210 8.06 -25.96 17.27
C GLU A 210 8.00 -26.38 15.78
N THR A 211 8.18 -27.67 15.50
CA THR A 211 8.08 -28.26 14.16
C THR A 211 6.64 -28.25 13.64
N GLU A 212 5.64 -28.55 14.48
CA GLU A 212 4.22 -28.40 14.12
C GLU A 212 3.84 -26.93 13.94
N LEU A 213 4.41 -26.04 14.76
CA LEU A 213 4.21 -24.59 14.61
C LEU A 213 4.80 -24.07 13.29
N ALA A 214 5.92 -24.62 12.84
CA ALA A 214 6.53 -24.27 11.56
C ALA A 214 5.68 -24.74 10.36
N GLN A 215 4.97 -25.87 10.47
CA GLN A 215 4.01 -26.32 9.45
C GLN A 215 2.74 -25.47 9.40
N LEU A 216 2.38 -24.86 10.53
CA LEU A 216 1.23 -23.95 10.65
C LEU A 216 1.58 -22.49 10.34
N ARG A 217 2.84 -22.16 10.03
CA ARG A 217 3.16 -20.84 9.48
C ARG A 217 2.31 -20.68 8.22
N PRO A 218 1.45 -19.65 8.13
CA PRO A 218 0.75 -19.37 6.90
C PRO A 218 1.83 -19.26 5.83
N LYS A 219 1.74 -20.10 4.80
CA LYS A 219 2.55 -19.96 3.60
C LYS A 219 2.03 -18.70 2.92
N PHE A 220 2.40 -17.54 3.45
CA PHE A 220 2.19 -16.29 2.77
C PHE A 220 2.92 -16.47 1.43
N PRO A 221 2.21 -16.39 0.30
CA PRO A 221 2.90 -16.34 -0.98
C PRO A 221 3.96 -15.26 -0.83
N THR A 222 5.15 -15.51 -1.38
CA THR A 222 6.20 -14.51 -1.39
C THR A 222 5.57 -13.18 -1.85
N ARG A 223 5.96 -12.03 -1.27
CA ARG A 223 5.38 -10.73 -1.70
C ARG A 223 5.41 -10.59 -3.23
N ARG A 224 6.45 -11.17 -3.85
CA ARG A 224 6.59 -11.31 -5.31
C ARG A 224 5.47 -12.14 -5.94
N GLY A 225 5.13 -13.32 -5.42
CA GLY A 225 4.00 -14.13 -5.89
C GLY A 225 2.67 -13.40 -5.81
N GLN A 226 2.40 -12.67 -4.71
CA GLN A 226 1.19 -11.85 -4.57
C GLN A 226 1.12 -10.74 -5.63
N ILE A 227 2.21 -10.00 -5.82
CA ILE A 227 2.31 -8.95 -6.83
C ILE A 227 2.15 -9.54 -8.24
N SER A 228 2.77 -10.69 -8.51
CA SER A 228 2.70 -11.38 -9.80
C SER A 228 1.27 -11.83 -10.10
N GLN A 229 0.58 -12.40 -9.11
CA GLN A 229 -0.83 -12.77 -9.24
C GLN A 229 -1.70 -11.55 -9.53
N TRP A 230 -1.54 -10.46 -8.76
CA TRP A 230 -2.33 -9.24 -8.95
C TRP A 230 -2.15 -8.63 -10.35
N ILE A 231 -0.92 -8.63 -10.87
CA ILE A 231 -0.63 -8.16 -12.23
C ILE A 231 -1.26 -9.06 -13.28
N LEU A 232 -1.18 -10.40 -13.11
CA LEU A 232 -1.82 -11.35 -14.03
C LEU A 232 -3.35 -11.25 -14.01
N GLU A 233 -3.95 -10.98 -12.85
CA GLU A 233 -5.39 -10.74 -12.70
C GLU A 233 -5.80 -9.43 -13.38
N SER A 234 -5.07 -8.34 -13.15
CA SER A 234 -5.31 -7.04 -13.77
C SER A 234 -5.23 -7.12 -15.31
N LEU A 235 -4.22 -7.80 -15.84
CA LEU A 235 -4.04 -8.01 -17.29
C LEU A 235 -5.11 -8.93 -17.90
N LYS A 236 -5.67 -9.85 -17.11
CA LYS A 236 -6.77 -10.71 -17.57
C LYS A 236 -8.08 -9.93 -17.70
N GLU A 237 -8.31 -8.97 -16.81
CA GLU A 237 -9.53 -8.17 -16.78
C GLU A 237 -9.51 -6.97 -17.74
N SER A 238 -8.33 -6.40 -18.02
CA SER A 238 -8.19 -5.23 -18.88
C SER A 238 -7.56 -5.54 -20.25
N SER A 239 -8.38 -5.45 -21.30
CA SER A 239 -7.92 -5.59 -22.69
C SER A 239 -6.92 -4.49 -23.10
N LEU A 240 -7.05 -3.28 -22.54
CA LEU A 240 -6.14 -2.17 -22.78
C LEU A 240 -4.76 -2.43 -22.18
N GLN A 241 -4.70 -2.87 -20.92
CA GLN A 241 -3.41 -3.22 -20.29
C GLN A 241 -2.76 -4.40 -21.00
N LYS A 242 -3.56 -5.37 -21.49
CA LYS A 242 -3.09 -6.47 -22.33
C LYS A 242 -2.47 -5.95 -23.64
N ALA A 243 -3.11 -5.01 -24.32
CA ALA A 243 -2.62 -4.42 -25.56
C ALA A 243 -1.33 -3.61 -25.33
N LEU A 244 -1.23 -2.87 -24.24
CA LEU A 244 -0.02 -2.13 -23.83
C LEU A 244 1.14 -3.08 -23.49
N ALA A 245 0.88 -4.13 -22.72
CA ALA A 245 1.90 -5.13 -22.40
C ALA A 245 2.35 -5.91 -23.65
N LYS A 246 1.44 -6.17 -24.60
CA LYS A 246 1.77 -6.75 -25.90
C LYS A 246 2.58 -5.79 -26.77
N SER A 247 2.27 -4.49 -26.76
CA SER A 247 2.98 -3.49 -27.57
C SER A 247 4.45 -3.35 -27.19
N GLN A 248 4.78 -3.57 -25.92
CA GLN A 248 6.16 -3.61 -25.43
C GLN A 248 6.97 -4.82 -25.95
N LEU A 249 6.29 -5.87 -26.40
CA LEU A 249 6.88 -7.11 -26.93
C LEU A 249 6.74 -7.22 -28.46
N SER A 250 6.25 -6.17 -29.14
CA SER A 250 5.91 -6.12 -30.57
C SER A 250 7.06 -6.32 -31.55
N SER A 251 8.24 -6.75 -31.11
CA SER A 251 9.28 -7.19 -32.04
C SER A 251 8.96 -8.53 -32.71
N GLN A 252 7.93 -9.24 -32.24
CA GLN A 252 7.53 -10.55 -32.77
C GLN A 252 6.00 -10.63 -32.91
N ASP A 253 5.52 -11.13 -34.06
CA ASP A 253 4.11 -11.48 -34.30
C ASP A 253 3.73 -12.72 -33.48
N ILE A 254 3.58 -12.54 -32.16
CA ILE A 254 3.20 -13.60 -31.24
C ILE A 254 1.68 -13.62 -31.09
N ASP A 255 1.10 -14.81 -31.25
CA ASP A 255 -0.31 -15.05 -31.00
C ASP A 255 -0.66 -14.77 -29.52
N ASP A 256 -1.85 -14.22 -29.27
CA ASP A 256 -2.33 -13.88 -27.92
C ASP A 256 -2.21 -15.04 -26.91
N ARG A 257 -2.39 -16.26 -27.40
CA ARG A 257 -2.31 -17.49 -26.59
C ARG A 257 -0.88 -17.82 -26.20
N GLU A 258 0.08 -17.63 -27.11
CA GLU A 258 1.50 -17.87 -26.87
C GLU A 258 2.10 -16.79 -25.99
N TRP A 259 1.73 -15.53 -26.24
CA TRP A 259 2.09 -14.39 -25.40
C TRP A 259 1.67 -14.60 -23.94
N TRP A 260 0.42 -15.04 -23.70
CA TRP A 260 -0.07 -15.29 -22.35
C TRP A 260 0.65 -16.47 -21.65
N LYS A 261 1.05 -17.49 -22.41
CA LYS A 261 1.86 -18.60 -21.87
C LYS A 261 3.25 -18.12 -21.46
N LEU A 262 3.91 -17.30 -22.29
CA LEU A 262 5.22 -16.72 -21.98
C LEU A 262 5.16 -15.81 -20.75
N LEU A 263 4.11 -14.99 -20.65
CA LEU A 263 3.89 -14.12 -19.50
C LEU A 263 3.69 -14.94 -18.21
N LYS A 264 2.81 -15.95 -18.23
CA LYS A 264 2.62 -16.85 -17.09
C LYS A 264 3.89 -17.59 -16.70
N LYS A 265 4.69 -18.01 -17.67
CA LYS A 265 5.95 -18.72 -17.42
C LYS A 265 6.96 -17.81 -16.69
N SER A 266 7.21 -16.63 -17.25
CA SER A 266 8.18 -15.65 -16.72
C SER A 266 7.80 -15.10 -15.34
N TRP A 267 6.50 -14.98 -15.04
CA TRP A 267 6.02 -14.46 -13.76
C TRP A 267 5.65 -15.55 -12.75
N GLY A 268 5.38 -16.78 -13.19
CA GLY A 268 4.90 -17.88 -12.34
C GLY A 268 5.94 -18.93 -11.92
N GLU A 269 7.05 -19.10 -12.64
CA GLU A 269 8.00 -20.21 -12.39
C GLU A 269 8.92 -20.03 -11.16
N ASN A 270 8.83 -18.93 -10.41
CA ASN A 270 9.73 -18.73 -9.27
C ASN A 270 9.19 -19.23 -7.91
N ASP A 271 7.96 -19.74 -7.85
CA ASP A 271 7.34 -20.17 -6.59
C ASP A 271 7.04 -21.68 -6.54
N GLU A 272 7.46 -22.50 -7.53
CA GLU A 272 7.57 -23.93 -7.25
C GLU A 272 8.76 -24.10 -6.30
N PRO A 273 8.56 -24.44 -5.01
CA PRO A 273 9.69 -24.81 -4.18
C PRO A 273 10.31 -26.00 -4.89
N ALA A 274 11.57 -25.87 -5.30
CA ALA A 274 12.35 -26.98 -5.81
C ALA A 274 11.99 -28.19 -4.96
N GLN A 275 11.23 -29.13 -5.52
CA GLN A 275 10.95 -30.37 -4.84
C GLN A 275 12.34 -30.95 -4.63
N SER A 276 12.78 -30.87 -3.38
CA SER A 276 14.03 -31.41 -2.93
C SER A 276 14.04 -32.86 -3.38
N GLU A 277 14.81 -33.15 -4.43
CA GLU A 277 15.18 -34.49 -4.88
C GLU A 277 16.05 -35.14 -3.79
N MET A 278 15.45 -35.34 -2.62
CA MET A 278 16.13 -35.78 -1.41
C MET A 278 15.24 -36.78 -0.67
N SER A 279 14.78 -37.80 -1.39
CA SER A 279 14.47 -39.11 -0.80
C SER A 279 14.28 -40.16 -1.90
N ASP A 280 15.38 -40.70 -2.42
CA ASP A 280 15.36 -42.02 -3.08
C ASP A 280 16.72 -42.74 -2.92
N VAL A 281 17.31 -42.60 -1.74
CA VAL A 281 18.40 -43.47 -1.28
C VAL A 281 18.08 -43.85 0.16
N CYS A 282 17.52 -45.05 0.33
CA CYS A 282 17.58 -45.94 1.51
C CYS A 282 16.29 -46.77 1.65
N TYR A 283 16.02 -47.69 0.72
CA TYR A 283 15.32 -48.94 1.04
C TYR A 283 15.76 -50.03 0.06
N LEU A 284 16.93 -50.62 0.31
CA LEU A 284 17.25 -51.96 -0.16
C LEU A 284 17.67 -52.80 1.03
N ASN A 285 17.12 -54.02 1.07
CA ASN A 285 17.48 -55.19 1.86
C ASN A 285 16.88 -55.34 3.26
N GLU A 286 15.60 -55.74 3.30
CA GLU A 286 15.16 -56.84 4.17
C GLU A 286 14.08 -57.66 3.43
N ASN A 287 14.49 -58.71 2.71
CA ASN A 287 13.61 -59.79 2.24
C ASN A 287 14.45 -60.99 1.76
N GLU A 288 15.13 -61.68 2.68
CA GLU A 288 15.54 -63.08 2.47
C GLU A 288 15.41 -63.85 3.78
N THR A 289 14.20 -64.31 4.06
CA THR A 289 13.97 -65.54 4.82
C THR A 289 12.56 -66.01 4.49
N LYS A 290 12.46 -67.03 3.63
CA LYS A 290 11.51 -68.14 3.78
C LYS A 290 11.66 -69.18 2.66
N GLU A 291 11.66 -70.44 3.12
CA GLU A 291 11.08 -71.60 2.46
C GLU A 291 11.88 -72.29 1.34
N GLN A 292 12.82 -73.15 1.76
CA GLN A 292 13.04 -74.44 1.12
C GLN A 292 12.72 -75.55 2.12
N GLU A 293 11.45 -75.91 2.24
CA GLU A 293 11.04 -77.22 2.76
C GLU A 293 10.35 -78.01 1.65
N GLY A 294 10.91 -79.19 1.38
CA GLY A 294 10.19 -80.32 0.82
C GLY A 294 10.14 -80.41 -0.70
N ASN A 295 10.93 -81.33 -1.27
CA ASN A 295 10.39 -82.50 -2.00
C ASN A 295 11.53 -83.37 -2.56
N VAL A 296 11.97 -84.41 -1.83
CA VAL A 296 12.66 -85.55 -2.46
C VAL A 296 12.03 -86.84 -1.95
N ARG A 297 11.15 -87.35 -2.79
CA ARG A 297 10.55 -88.69 -2.74
C ARG A 297 11.21 -89.51 -3.84
N THR A 298 11.85 -90.63 -3.50
CA THR A 298 12.19 -91.82 -4.34
C THR A 298 13.26 -92.61 -3.58
N LYS A 299 13.28 -93.94 -3.51
CA LYS A 299 12.43 -95.04 -3.98
C LYS A 299 12.78 -96.25 -3.11
#